data_AF-A0AAU7LWD8-F1
#
_entry.id   AF-A0AAU7LWD8-F1
#
_cell.length_a   1.000
_cell.length_b   1.000
_cell.length_c   1.000
_cell.angle_alpha   90.00
_cell.angle_beta   90.00
_cell.angle_gamma   90.00
#
_symmetry.space_group_name_H-M   'P 1'
#
loop_
_entity.id
_entity.type
_entity.pdbx_description
1 polymer ?
#
loop_
_entity_poly.entity_id
_entity_poly.type
_entity_poly.pdbx_seq_one_letter_code
_entity_poly.pdbx_strand_id
1 'polypeptide(L)'
;MTGLQIMHLAAGIVVLLEALNKLERTAPCRAGLAPRRRATEWLKALAWTLLALGAGGAVASPVLLALGVQGGDIPLMRLERPTLAETSVMLGFSVLIVRTRIKEG
;
A
#
# COMPACT_ATOMS: atom_id res chain seq x y z
N MET A 1 -11.85 7.94 16.72
CA MET A 1 -11.50 6.86 15.77
C MET A 1 -11.88 5.53 16.40
N THR A 2 -12.52 4.61 15.68
CA THR A 2 -12.81 3.26 16.21
C THR A 2 -11.54 2.41 16.25
N GLY A 3 -11.49 1.37 17.08
CA GLY A 3 -10.32 0.45 17.13
C GLY A 3 -9.97 -0.15 15.76
N LEU A 4 -10.99 -0.44 14.94
CA LEU A 4 -10.82 -0.92 13.57
C LEU A 4 -10.08 0.09 12.68
N GLN A 5 -10.42 1.38 12.76
CA GLN A 5 -9.76 2.43 11.99
C GLN A 5 -8.29 2.59 12.39
N ILE A 6 -7.98 2.47 13.68
CA ILE A 6 -6.61 2.55 14.19
C ILE A 6 -5.78 1.38 13.63
N MET A 7 -6.31 0.16 13.69
CA MET A 7 -5.64 -1.01 13.13
C MET A 7 -5.44 -0.90 11.62
N HIS A 8 -6.47 -0.45 10.89
CA HIS A 8 -6.40 -0.24 9.45
C HIS A 8 -5.33 0.80 9.07
N LEU A 9 -5.30 1.93 9.78
CA LEU A 9 -4.33 2.99 9.56
C LEU A 9 -2.90 2.52 9.86
N ALA A 10 -2.69 1.86 11.00
CA ALA A 10 -1.36 1.35 11.38
C ALA A 10 -0.84 0.32 10.37
N ALA A 11 -1.69 -0.64 9.97
CA ALA A 11 -1.36 -1.62 8.94
C ALA A 11 -1.08 -0.94 7.59
N GLY A 12 -1.91 0.04 7.21
CA GLY A 12 -1.74 0.83 5.99
C GLY A 12 -0.40 1.55 5.94
N ILE A 13 0.05 2.15 7.05
CA ILE A 13 1.36 2.81 7.13
C ILE A 13 2.49 1.80 6.88
N VAL A 14 2.46 0.63 7.54
CA VAL A 14 3.50 -0.40 7.37
C VAL A 14 3.57 -0.88 5.93
N VAL A 15 2.41 -1.19 5.33
CA VAL A 15 2.33 -1.66 3.94
C VAL A 15 2.79 -0.58 2.97
N LEU A 16 2.38 0.67 3.18
CA LEU A 16 2.77 1.80 2.34
C LEU A 16 4.28 2.02 2.37
N LEU A 17 4.87 2.10 3.56
CA LEU A 17 6.30 2.31 3.71
C LEU A 17 7.10 1.20 3.02
N GLU A 18 6.72 -0.06 3.24
CA GLU A 18 7.39 -1.18 2.59
C GLU A 18 7.24 -1.15 1.06
N ALA A 19 6.04 -0.84 0.57
CA ALA A 19 5.77 -0.77 -0.87
C ALA A 19 6.62 0.32 -1.55
N LEU A 20 6.70 1.52 -0.96
CA LEU A 20 7.55 2.60 -1.46
C LEU A 20 9.02 2.21 -1.44
N ASN A 21 9.48 1.62 -0.33
CA ASN A 21 10.86 1.16 -0.18
C ASN A 21 11.23 0.01 -1.15
N LYS A 22 10.29 -0.84 -1.54
CA LYS A 22 10.53 -1.85 -2.58
C LYS A 22 10.45 -1.26 -3.98
N LEU A 23 9.55 -0.30 -4.22
CA LEU A 23 9.42 0.43 -5.48
C LEU A 23 10.71 1.19 -5.81
N GLU A 24 11.30 1.89 -4.84
CA GLU A 24 12.57 2.62 -5.00
C GLU A 24 13.72 1.69 -5.44
N ARG A 25 13.71 0.42 -5.02
CA ARG A 25 14.72 -0.56 -5.42
C ARG A 25 14.47 -1.20 -6.78
N THR A 26 13.34 -0.90 -7.44
CA THR A 26 13.08 -1.42 -8.79
C THR A 26 13.81 -0.57 -9.83
N ALA A 27 14.45 -1.23 -10.80
CA ALA A 27 15.19 -0.55 -11.86
C ALA A 27 14.87 -1.15 -13.24
N PRO A 28 13.61 -1.05 -13.71
CA PRO A 28 13.18 -1.70 -14.94
C PRO A 28 13.88 -1.14 -16.19
N CYS A 29 14.34 0.11 -16.14
CA CYS A 29 15.04 0.78 -17.24
C CYS A 29 16.55 0.55 -17.25
N ARG A 30 17.11 -0.29 -16.36
CA ARG A 30 18.56 -0.52 -16.29
C ARG A 30 19.09 -1.10 -17.60
N ALA A 31 20.21 -0.55 -18.06
CA ALA A 31 20.92 -1.06 -19.24
C ALA A 31 21.42 -2.50 -19.02
N GLY A 32 21.49 -3.29 -20.09
CA GLY A 32 22.00 -4.66 -20.06
C GLY A 32 21.04 -5.73 -19.50
N LEU A 33 19.77 -5.41 -19.25
CA LEU A 33 18.76 -6.40 -18.87
C LEU A 33 18.25 -7.20 -20.08
N ALA A 34 18.30 -8.53 -19.97
CA ALA A 34 17.64 -9.43 -20.90
C ALA A 34 16.12 -9.17 -20.96
N PRO A 35 15.44 -9.36 -22.11
CA PRO A 35 14.04 -8.99 -22.30
C PRO A 35 13.08 -9.56 -21.25
N ARG A 36 13.22 -10.85 -20.93
CA ARG A 36 12.41 -11.51 -19.90
C ARG A 36 12.60 -10.87 -18.52
N ARG A 37 13.85 -10.59 -18.13
CA ARG A 37 14.16 -9.96 -16.84
C ARG A 37 13.60 -8.55 -16.76
N ARG A 38 13.68 -7.78 -17.86
CA ARG A 38 13.10 -6.45 -17.97
C ARG A 38 11.58 -6.48 -17.77
N ALA A 39 10.89 -7.41 -18.42
CA ALA A 39 9.44 -7.57 -18.22
C ALA A 39 9.10 -7.89 -16.76
N THR A 40 9.87 -8.77 -16.11
CA THR A 40 9.68 -9.08 -14.69
C THR A 40 9.93 -7.86 -13.78
N GLU A 41 10.95 -7.04 -14.06
CA GLU A 41 11.20 -5.81 -13.30
C GLU A 41 10.07 -4.79 -13.45
N TRP A 42 9.50 -4.64 -14.65
CA TRP A 42 8.30 -3.82 -14.86
C TRP A 42 7.10 -4.34 -14.09
N LEU A 43 6.86 -5.66 -14.10
CA LEU A 43 5.77 -6.26 -13.34
C LEU A 43 5.93 -6.02 -11.84
N LYS A 44 7.16 -6.11 -11.31
CA LYS A 44 7.44 -5.76 -9.90
C LYS A 44 7.15 -4.29 -9.62
N ALA A 45 7.65 -3.39 -10.45
CA ALA A 45 7.43 -1.95 -10.28
C ALA A 45 5.93 -1.62 -10.29
N LEU A 46 5.17 -2.20 -11.22
CA LEU A 46 3.72 -2.05 -11.28
C LEU A 46 3.04 -2.61 -10.03
N ALA A 47 3.41 -3.82 -9.59
CA ALA A 47 2.83 -4.43 -8.38
C ALA A 47 3.07 -3.57 -7.13
N TRP A 48 4.30 -3.08 -6.93
CA TRP A 48 4.62 -2.20 -5.80
C TRP A 48 3.92 -0.84 -5.91
N THR A 49 3.74 -0.31 -7.11
CA THR A 49 2.99 0.94 -7.34
C THR A 49 1.52 0.76 -6.97
N LEU A 50 0.87 -0.32 -7.42
CA LEU A 50 -0.52 -0.61 -7.08
C LEU A 50 -0.72 -0.83 -5.58
N LEU A 51 0.22 -1.53 -4.93
CA LEU A 51 0.19 -1.74 -3.48
C LEU A 51 0.36 -0.41 -2.72
N ALA A 52 1.28 0.45 -3.17
CA ALA A 52 1.48 1.78 -2.59
C ALA A 52 0.25 2.69 -2.79
N LEU A 53 -0.42 2.63 -3.94
CA LEU A 53 -1.67 3.36 -4.17
C LEU A 53 -2.79 2.89 -3.23
N GLY A 54 -2.98 1.57 -3.09
CA GLY A 54 -3.99 0.99 -2.19
C GLY A 54 -3.73 1.33 -0.72
N ALA A 55 -2.49 1.14 -0.24
CA ALA A 55 -2.10 1.50 1.13
C ALA A 55 -2.09 3.02 1.35
N GLY A 56 -1.74 3.80 0.33
CA GLY A 56 -1.82 5.25 0.32
C GLY A 56 -3.26 5.73 0.53
N GLY A 57 -4.23 5.13 -0.16
CA GLY A 57 -5.65 5.40 0.05
C GLY A 57 -6.10 5.09 1.48
N ALA A 58 -5.65 3.96 2.04
CA ALA A 58 -5.95 3.57 3.42
C ALA A 58 -5.44 4.56 4.48
N VAL A 59 -4.30 5.22 4.21
CA VAL A 59 -3.72 6.23 5.10
C VAL A 59 -4.30 7.63 4.83
N ALA A 60 -4.48 8.01 3.56
CA ALA A 60 -4.94 9.33 3.16
C ALA A 60 -6.42 9.56 3.50
N SER A 61 -7.28 8.56 3.32
CA SER A 61 -8.73 8.68 3.55
C SER A 61 -9.10 9.16 4.95
N PRO A 62 -8.60 8.57 6.05
CA PRO A 62 -8.91 9.08 7.40
C PRO A 62 -8.32 10.46 7.67
N VAL A 63 -7.16 10.80 7.09
CA VAL A 63 -6.54 12.13 7.22
C VAL A 63 -7.39 13.19 6.53
N LEU A 64 -7.81 12.94 5.29
CA LEU A 64 -8.66 13.83 4.52
C LEU A 64 -10.03 14.01 5.16
N LEU A 65 -10.65 12.93 5.67
CA LEU A 65 -11.89 13.03 6.45
C LEU A 65 -11.71 13.86 7.73
N ALA A 66 -10.58 13.70 8.43
CA ALA A 66 -10.27 14.50 9.62
C ALA A 66 -10.09 15.99 9.30
N LEU A 67 -9.62 16.31 8.09
CA LEU A 67 -9.52 17.69 7.57
C LEU A 67 -10.85 18.23 7.03
N GLY A 68 -11.94 17.46 7.12
CA GLY A 68 -13.27 17.88 6.66
C GLY A 68 -13.49 17.78 5.16
N VAL A 69 -12.60 17.11 4.43
CA VAL A 69 -12.76 16.86 2.99
C VAL A 69 -13.86 15.81 2.81
N GLN A 70 -14.93 16.18 2.11
CA GLN A 70 -16.00 15.26 1.77
C GLN A 70 -15.61 14.43 0.53
N GLY A 71 -15.96 13.15 0.54
CA GLY A 71 -15.71 12.26 -0.59
C GLY A 71 -16.50 12.71 -1.83
N GLY A 72 -15.92 12.52 -3.01
CA GLY A 72 -16.60 12.77 -4.27
C GLY A 72 -17.63 11.67 -4.60
N ASP A 73 -18.55 11.96 -5.52
CA ASP A 73 -19.62 11.04 -5.92
C ASP A 73 -19.13 9.83 -6.74
N ILE A 74 -17.89 9.86 -7.22
CA ILE A 74 -17.31 8.72 -7.93
C ILE A 74 -16.83 7.64 -6.93
N PRO A 75 -17.05 6.34 -7.20
CA PRO A 75 -16.67 5.26 -6.28
C PRO A 75 -15.19 5.29 -5.85
N LEU A 76 -14.32 5.79 -6.73
CA LEU A 76 -12.88 5.92 -6.48
C LEU A 76 -12.50 7.05 -5.50
N MET A 77 -13.34 8.07 -5.35
CA MET A 77 -13.16 9.20 -4.42
C MET A 77 -14.07 9.10 -3.20
N ARG A 78 -14.74 7.96 -3.01
CA ARG A 78 -15.61 7.76 -1.86
C ARG A 78 -14.74 7.52 -0.63
N LEU A 79 -14.58 8.57 0.17
CA LEU A 79 -13.91 8.48 1.48
C LEU A 79 -14.87 7.79 2.47
N GLU A 80 -14.93 6.46 2.38
CA GLU A 80 -15.68 5.64 3.33
C GLU A 80 -14.81 5.18 4.51
N ARG A 81 -15.48 4.76 5.59
CA ARG A 81 -14.78 4.15 6.73
C ARG A 81 -14.31 2.75 6.32
N PRO A 82 -13.10 2.35 6.74
CA PRO A 82 -12.55 1.04 6.35
C PRO A 82 -13.43 -0.09 6.87
N THR A 83 -13.71 -1.05 5.99
CA THR A 83 -14.47 -2.25 6.32
C THR A 83 -13.60 -3.26 7.07
N LEU A 84 -14.24 -4.24 7.71
CA LEU A 84 -13.54 -5.36 8.36
C LEU A 84 -12.71 -6.17 7.35
N ALA A 85 -13.23 -6.37 6.14
CA ALA A 85 -12.57 -7.13 5.08
C ALA A 85 -11.27 -6.43 4.63
N GLU A 86 -11.35 -5.13 4.30
CA GLU A 86 -10.19 -4.34 3.89
C GLU A 86 -9.13 -4.27 5.01
N THR A 87 -9.59 -4.09 6.26
CA THR A 87 -8.70 -4.08 7.41
C THR A 87 -8.01 -5.42 7.62
N SER A 88 -8.71 -6.53 7.45
CA SER A 88 -8.13 -7.87 7.56
C SER A 88 -7.07 -8.13 6.48
N VAL A 89 -7.34 -7.71 5.24
CA VAL A 89 -6.37 -7.80 4.14
C VAL A 89 -5.14 -6.96 4.43
N MET A 90 -5.33 -5.70 4.83
CA MET A 90 -4.22 -4.79 5.13
C MET A 90 -3.36 -5.30 6.30
N LEU A 91 -4.00 -5.78 7.37
CA LEU A 91 -3.33 -6.42 8.49
C LEU A 91 -2.55 -7.66 8.07
N GLY A 92 -3.14 -8.54 7.23
CA GLY A 92 -2.47 -9.72 6.71
C GLY A 92 -1.17 -9.37 5.97
N PHE A 93 -1.22 -8.38 5.07
CA PHE A 93 -0.02 -7.89 4.39
C PHE A 93 1.00 -7.29 5.37
N SER A 94 0.55 -6.45 6.30
CA SER A 94 1.41 -5.86 7.33
C SER A 94 2.15 -6.94 8.14
N VAL A 95 1.46 -7.99 8.58
CA VAL A 95 2.05 -9.10 9.33
C VAL A 95 3.08 -9.85 8.48
N LEU A 96 2.78 -10.13 7.22
CA LEU A 96 3.73 -10.79 6.30
C LEU A 96 5.00 -9.95 6.11
N ILE A 97 4.86 -8.63 5.95
CA ILE A 97 5.97 -7.70 5.80
C ILE A 97 6.85 -7.69 7.06
N VAL A 98 6.24 -7.51 8.24
CA VAL A 98 6.97 -7.51 9.51
C VAL A 98 7.71 -8.85 9.70
N ARG A 99 7.04 -9.96 9.41
CA ARG A 99 7.65 -11.30 9.46
C ARG A 99 8.87 -11.38 8.55
N THR A 100 8.79 -10.88 7.31
CA THR A 100 9.94 -10.91 6.40
C THR A 100 11.10 -10.06 6.89
N ARG A 101 10.82 -8.90 7.50
CA ARG A 101 11.86 -8.02 8.06
C ARG A 101 12.56 -8.61 9.26
N ILE A 102 11.83 -9.27 10.14
CA ILE A 102 12.42 -10.00 11.29
C ILE A 102 13.34 -11.13 10.82
N LYS A 103 13.05 -11.77 9.68
CA LYS A 103 13.91 -12.82 9.13
C LYS A 103 15.18 -12.27 8.46
N GLU A 104 15.13 -11.03 7.96
CA GLU A 104 16.22 -10.39 7.21
C GLU A 104 17.22 -9.63 8.10
N GLY A 105 16.84 -9.24 9.33
CA GLY A 105 17.68 -8.57 10.33
C GLY A 105 18.26 -9.51 11.36
#